data_AF-A0A838QQ80-F1
#
_entry.id   AF-A0A838QQ80-F1
#
_cell.length_a   1.000
_cell.length_b   1.000
_cell.length_c   1.000
_cell.angle_alpha   90.00
_cell.angle_beta   90.00
_cell.angle_gamma   90.00
#
_symmetry.space_group_name_H-M   'P 1'
#
loop_
_entity.id
_entity.type
_entity.pdbx_description
1 polymer ?
#
loop_
_entity_poly.entity_id
_entity_poly.type
_entity_poly.pdbx_seq_one_letter_code
_entity_poly.pdbx_strand_id
1 'polypeptide(L)'
;MLCQRCGEREAEIFQTQRVGDKLYDRDLCSACAKLDYGVFLGALLQSQAPGAAPLTEEDERELRRVLDQAAPSEDAPARED
;
A
#
# COMPACT_ATOMS: atom_id res chain seq x y z
N MET A 1 4.60 -10.49 -15.01
CA MET A 1 3.46 -10.67 -14.07
C MET A 1 2.49 -9.51 -14.23
N LEU A 2 1.24 -9.65 -13.80
CA LEU A 2 0.25 -8.56 -13.81
C LEU A 2 0.41 -7.72 -12.55
N CYS A 3 0.26 -6.41 -12.67
CA CYS A 3 0.18 -5.50 -11.52
C CYS A 3 -1.06 -5.85 -10.71
N GLN A 4 -0.90 -6.22 -9.44
CA GLN A 4 -2.01 -6.61 -8.57
C GLN A 4 -2.93 -5.43 -8.20
N ARG A 5 -2.55 -4.19 -8.52
CA ARG A 5 -3.39 -3.00 -8.33
C ARG A 5 -4.23 -2.63 -9.55
N CYS A 6 -3.61 -2.46 -10.72
CA CYS A 6 -4.31 -1.99 -11.94
C CYS A 6 -4.61 -3.10 -12.95
N GLY A 7 -4.07 -4.32 -12.76
CA GLY A 7 -4.25 -5.44 -13.69
C GLY A 7 -3.45 -5.34 -14.98
N GLU A 8 -2.68 -4.27 -15.18
CA GLU A 8 -1.84 -4.11 -16.37
C GLU A 8 -0.66 -5.08 -16.36
N ARG A 9 -0.20 -5.45 -17.56
CA ARG A 9 1.08 -6.16 -17.74
C ARG A 9 2.20 -5.17 -17.40
N GLU A 10 3.31 -5.65 -16.83
CA GLU A 10 4.46 -4.86 -16.30
C GLU A 10 4.48 -4.70 -14.77
N ALA A 11 4.13 -5.73 -14.00
CA ALA A 11 4.61 -5.77 -12.62
C ALA A 11 6.13 -5.97 -12.58
N GLU A 12 6.84 -5.01 -12.02
CA GLU A 12 8.31 -4.94 -11.95
C GLU A 12 8.81 -4.79 -10.51
N ILE A 13 7.95 -4.30 -9.61
CA ILE A 13 8.30 -4.02 -8.22
C ILE A 13 7.64 -5.06 -7.33
N PHE A 14 8.48 -5.78 -6.60
CA PHE A 14 8.07 -6.66 -5.52
C PHE A 14 8.12 -5.88 -4.21
N GLN A 15 6.96 -5.70 -3.58
CA GLN A 15 6.85 -4.97 -2.33
C GLN A 15 6.42 -5.91 -1.20
N THR A 16 7.24 -5.99 -0.17
CA THR A 16 6.92 -6.69 1.08
C THR A 16 6.49 -5.69 2.14
N GLN A 17 5.34 -5.92 2.78
CA GLN A 17 4.84 -5.08 3.86
C GLN A 17 4.40 -5.94 5.05
N ARG A 18 4.76 -5.50 6.26
CA ARG A 18 4.26 -6.08 7.51
C ARG A 18 3.01 -5.34 7.99
N VAL A 19 1.91 -6.07 8.19
CA VAL A 19 0.68 -5.55 8.80
C VAL A 19 0.33 -6.42 10.01
N GLY A 20 0.41 -5.82 11.20
CA GLY A 20 0.40 -6.57 12.45
C GLY A 20 1.57 -7.56 12.51
N ASP A 21 1.25 -8.85 12.61
CA ASP A 21 2.23 -9.94 12.66
C ASP A 21 2.40 -10.71 11.35
N LYS A 22 1.69 -10.31 10.30
CA LYS A 22 1.76 -10.96 8.99
C LYS A 22 2.60 -10.14 8.00
N LEU A 23 3.34 -10.84 7.15
CA LEU A 23 4.02 -10.26 5.98
C LEU A 23 3.16 -10.52 4.75
N TYR A 24 3.05 -9.51 3.89
CA TYR A 24 2.33 -9.57 2.64
C TYR A 24 3.24 -9.11 1.52
N ASP A 25 3.21 -9.85 0.42
CA ASP A 25 3.99 -9.58 -0.77
C ASP A 25 3.09 -9.21 -1.93
N ARG A 26 3.52 -8.23 -2.74
CA ARG A 26 2.77 -7.81 -3.92
C ARG A 26 3.63 -7.40 -5.11
N ASP A 27 3.10 -7.73 -6.27
CA ASP A 27 3.65 -7.43 -7.59
C ASP A 27 2.98 -6.16 -8.14
N LEU A 28 3.72 -5.05 -8.25
CA LEU A 28 3.21 -3.77 -8.73
C LEU A 28 3.98 -3.26 -9.95
N CYS A 29 3.28 -2.53 -10.82
CA CYS A 29 3.95 -1.72 -11.83
C CYS A 29 4.59 -0.49 -11.18
N SER A 30 5.61 0.06 -11.85
CA SER A 30 6.37 1.22 -11.40
C SER A 30 5.50 2.44 -11.07
N ALA A 31 4.39 2.66 -11.80
CA ALA A 31 3.46 3.75 -11.53
C ALA A 31 2.64 3.52 -10.24
N CYS A 32 2.05 2.33 -10.10
CA CYS A 32 1.22 1.97 -8.93
C CYS A 32 2.04 1.94 -7.63
N ALA A 33 3.27 1.44 -7.67
CA ALA A 33 4.14 1.44 -6.50
C ALA A 33 4.44 2.87 -6.02
N LYS A 34 4.80 3.78 -6.93
CA LYS A 34 5.09 5.18 -6.58
C LYS A 34 3.92 5.88 -5.93
N LEU A 35 2.70 5.65 -6.41
CA LEU A 35 1.48 6.21 -5.83
C LEU A 35 1.28 5.71 -4.39
N ASP A 36 1.37 4.40 -4.15
CA ASP A 36 1.20 3.84 -2.81
C ASP A 36 2.28 4.32 -1.84
N TYR A 37 3.53 4.36 -2.29
CA TYR A 37 4.62 4.89 -1.49
C TYR A 37 4.39 6.37 -1.16
N GLY A 38 3.89 7.18 -2.11
CA GLY A 38 3.59 8.58 -1.88
C GLY A 38 2.52 8.80 -0.82
N VAL A 39 1.41 8.04 -0.89
CA VAL A 39 0.33 8.09 0.11
C VAL A 39 0.86 7.69 1.49
N PHE A 40 1.55 6.56 1.59
CA PHE A 40 2.08 6.07 2.85
C PHE A 40 3.12 7.03 3.47
N LEU A 41 4.07 7.50 2.67
CA LEU A 41 5.10 8.43 3.13
C LEU A 41 4.50 9.78 3.54
N GLY A 42 3.51 10.28 2.79
CA GLY A 42 2.79 11.51 3.14
C GLY A 42 2.12 11.39 4.51
N ALA A 43 1.37 10.30 4.72
CA ALA A 43 0.73 10.04 6.02
C ALA A 43 1.74 9.90 7.16
N LEU A 44 2.85 9.20 6.92
CA LEU A 44 3.91 9.02 7.90
C LEU A 44 4.56 10.35 8.29
N LEU A 45 4.89 11.18 7.30
CA LEU A 45 5.46 12.51 7.53
C LEU A 45 4.50 13.40 8.31
N GLN A 46 3.21 13.41 7.94
CA GLN A 46 2.18 14.16 8.65
C GLN A 46 2.08 13.74 10.12
N SER A 47 2.15 12.43 10.41
CA SER A 47 2.06 11.91 11.78
C SER A 47 3.26 12.25 12.67
N GLN A 48 4.42 12.53 12.07
CA GLN A 48 5.68 12.81 12.79
C GLN A 48 6.03 14.30 12.83
N ALA A 49 5.43 15.11 11.97
CA ALA A 49 5.73 16.53 11.86
C ALA A 49 5.12 17.31 13.04
N PRO A 50 5.93 18.02 13.86
CA PRO A 50 5.41 18.83 14.96
C PRO A 50 4.46 19.92 14.46
N GLY A 51 3.24 19.94 15.01
CA GLY A 51 2.22 20.93 14.64
C GLY A 51 1.58 20.70 13.27
N ALA A 52 1.83 19.56 12.62
CA ALA A 52 1.10 19.19 11.42
C ALA A 52 -0.39 19.01 11.72
N ALA A 53 -1.21 19.41 10.75
CA ALA A 53 -2.64 19.14 10.81
C ALA A 53 -2.87 17.62 10.83
N PRO A 54 -3.93 17.13 11.50
CA PRO A 54 -4.33 15.74 11.35
C PRO A 54 -4.63 15.43 9.88
N LEU A 55 -4.56 14.15 9.52
CA LEU A 55 -4.98 13.69 8.20
C LEU A 55 -6.44 14.09 7.97
N THR A 56 -6.76 14.51 6.74
CA THR A 56 -8.15 14.71 6.38
C THR A 56 -8.84 13.35 6.25
N GLU A 57 -10.18 13.33 6.31
CA GLU A 57 -10.93 12.09 6.07
C GLU A 57 -10.62 11.48 4.70
N GLU A 58 -10.26 12.29 3.70
CA GLU A 58 -9.87 11.82 2.38
C GLU A 58 -8.51 11.12 2.42
N ASP A 59 -7.53 11.72 3.09
CA ASP A 59 -6.20 11.12 3.26
C ASP A 59 -6.28 9.81 4.07
N GLU A 60 -7.11 9.76 5.11
CA GLU A 60 -7.33 8.55 5.90
C GLU A 60 -7.97 7.43 5.08
N ARG A 61 -8.99 7.76 4.25
CA ARG A 61 -9.61 6.79 3.34
C ARG A 61 -8.62 6.24 2.34
N GLU A 62 -7.79 7.10 1.75
CA GLU A 62 -6.81 6.70 0.74
C GLU A 62 -5.68 5.87 1.36
N LEU A 63 -5.17 6.28 2.53
CA LEU A 63 -4.21 5.48 3.30
C LEU A 63 -4.77 4.11 3.64
N ARG A 64 -6.03 4.05 4.11
CA ARG A 64 -6.68 2.78 4.43
C ARG A 64 -6.81 1.89 3.19
N ARG A 65 -7.21 2.45 2.05
CA ARG A 65 -7.26 1.72 0.77
C ARG A 65 -5.89 1.14 0.39
N VAL A 66 -4.81 1.89 0.56
CA VAL A 66 -3.43 1.41 0.28
C VAL A 66 -3.04 0.28 1.22
N LEU A 67 -3.33 0.40 2.51
CA LEU A 67 -3.02 -0.62 3.51
C LEU A 67 -3.85 -1.90 3.31
N ASP A 68 -5.15 -1.77 3.03
CA ASP A 68 -6.05 -2.89 2.77
C ASP A 68 -5.69 -3.60 1.45
N GLN A 69 -5.20 -2.87 0.44
CA GLN A 69 -4.69 -3.48 -0.78
C GLN A 69 -3.33 -4.17 -0.60
N ALA A 70 -2.54 -3.72 0.38
CA ALA A 70 -1.29 -4.39 0.75
C ALA A 70 -1.54 -5.66 1.58
N ALA A 71 -2.57 -5.65 2.42
CA ALA A 71 -2.99 -6.78 3.25
C ALA A 71 -4.49 -7.03 3.09
N PRO A 72 -4.92 -7.60 1.95
CA PRO A 72 -6.33 -7.89 1.75
C PRO A 72 -6.82 -8.88 2.82
N SER A 73 -8.07 -8.70 3.26
CA SER A 73 -8.72 -9.54 4.29
C SER A 73 -8.55 -11.04 4.02
N GLU A 74 -8.53 -11.87 5.08
CA GLU A 74 -8.12 -13.29 5.10
C GLU A 74 -8.75 -14.22 4.05
N ASP A 75 -9.80 -13.78 3.35
CA ASP A 75 -10.42 -14.48 2.21
C ASP A 75 -9.70 -14.28 0.86
N ALA A 76 -8.67 -13.42 0.79
CA ALA A 76 -7.85 -13.27 -0.41
C ALA A 76 -6.75 -14.34 -0.43
N PRO A 77 -6.56 -15.11 -1.52
CA PRO A 77 -5.55 -16.15 -1.58
C PRO A 77 -4.16 -15.52 -1.43
N ALA A 78 -3.51 -15.74 -0.29
CA ALA A 78 -2.09 -15.50 -0.13
C ALA A 78 -1.37 -16.45 -1.09
N ARG A 79 -0.46 -15.93 -1.93
CA ARG A 79 0.42 -16.80 -2.71
C ARG A 79 1.41 -17.45 -1.74
N GLU A 80 1.30 -18.76 -1.56
CA GLU A 80 2.36 -19.57 -0.98
C GLU A 80 3.51 -19.75 -2.00
N ASP A 81 4.74 -19.79 -1.49
CA ASP A 81 6.02 -19.91 -2.23
C ASP A 81 6.06 -21.11 -3.21
#